data_AF-A0A0R3PWC4-F1
#
_entry.id   AF-A0A0R3PWC4-F1
#
_cell.length_a   1.000
_cell.length_b   1.000
_cell.length_c   1.000
_cell.angle_alpha   90.00
_cell.angle_beta   90.00
_cell.angle_gamma   90.00
#
_symmetry.space_group_name_H-M   'P 1'
#
loop_
_entity.id
_entity.type
_entity.pdbx_description
1 polymer ?
#
loop_
_entity_poly.entity_id
_entity_poly.type
_entity_poly.pdbx_seq_one_letter_code
_entity_poly.pdbx_strand_id
1 'polypeptide(L)'
;MDLTTKSSEPELKTMDVSSTSTVTNGGGGRKTSTGLVPSLNRLRIQQCFKAARPTIGEAILKRATSNRPEMRTFMNRLTEQQIELMGKQFYTLIAHSVENIERPELVQQHARTLGETYAALCRVGFRPDYFTSLADAAIAECVKLDGGAHKRCETLLAWSQLIGAIFTSVRDGYYNRVRYQRRSSLPQTVVSKQQSTELSMNSDHGTYIQ
;
A
#
# COMPACT_ATOMS: atom_id res chain seq x y z
N MET A 1 45.21 -57.72 16.66
CA MET A 1 45.10 -56.88 15.46
C MET A 1 44.19 -57.63 14.52
N ASP A 2 42.96 -57.14 14.33
CA ASP A 2 42.26 -57.16 13.03
C ASP A 2 40.94 -56.41 13.21
N LEU A 3 40.79 -55.35 12.42
CA LEU A 3 39.57 -54.57 12.29
C LEU A 3 38.71 -55.21 11.21
N THR A 4 37.41 -55.37 11.45
CA THR A 4 36.46 -55.37 10.33
C THR A 4 35.17 -54.66 10.75
N THR A 5 34.99 -53.51 10.10
CA THR A 5 33.84 -52.64 10.07
C THR A 5 32.57 -53.39 9.66
N LYS A 6 31.45 -53.14 10.34
CA LYS A 6 30.12 -53.40 9.78
C LYS A 6 29.19 -52.23 10.06
N SER A 7 28.77 -51.62 8.96
CA SER A 7 27.74 -50.60 8.84
C SER A 7 26.39 -51.10 9.37
N SER A 8 25.58 -50.21 9.94
CA SER A 8 24.21 -50.47 10.36
C SER A 8 23.38 -49.18 10.26
N GLU A 9 22.63 -49.06 9.17
CA GLU A 9 21.29 -48.43 9.11
C GLU A 9 20.27 -49.59 9.02
N PRO A 10 18.99 -49.47 9.41
CA PRO A 10 18.07 -48.33 9.19
C PRO A 10 17.21 -48.01 10.45
N GLU A 11 16.28 -47.05 10.52
CA GLU A 11 14.90 -47.11 9.99
C GLU A 11 14.19 -45.75 10.22
N LEU A 12 13.66 -45.14 9.15
CA LEU A 12 12.74 -44.00 9.24
C LEU A 12 11.35 -44.49 9.63
N LYS A 13 10.82 -44.01 10.77
CA LYS A 13 9.40 -44.13 11.10
C LYS A 13 8.60 -43.02 10.41
N THR A 14 7.84 -43.41 9.38
CA THR A 14 6.73 -42.61 8.84
C THR A 14 5.60 -42.58 9.85
N MET A 15 5.23 -41.39 10.33
CA MET A 15 4.00 -41.18 11.10
C MET A 15 2.94 -40.59 10.18
N ASP A 16 1.90 -41.37 9.98
CA ASP A 16 0.64 -41.01 9.34
C ASP A 16 -0.19 -40.19 10.36
N VAL A 17 -0.63 -38.99 9.99
CA VAL A 17 -1.58 -38.21 10.79
C VAL A 17 -2.75 -37.83 9.90
N SER A 18 -3.84 -38.57 10.09
CA SER A 18 -5.14 -38.39 9.46
C SER A 18 -5.70 -36.98 9.72
N SER A 19 -6.07 -36.33 8.62
CA SER A 19 -6.79 -35.06 8.59
C SER A 19 -8.26 -35.28 8.96
N THR A 20 -8.75 -34.63 10.01
CA THR A 20 -10.19 -34.55 10.30
C THR A 20 -10.62 -33.09 10.19
N SER A 21 -11.33 -32.78 9.10
CA SER A 21 -11.96 -31.50 8.81
C SER A 21 -13.23 -31.34 9.66
N THR A 22 -13.22 -30.38 10.58
CA THR A 22 -14.46 -29.93 11.23
C THR A 22 -14.83 -28.55 10.71
N VAL A 23 -15.92 -28.51 9.94
CA VAL A 23 -16.58 -27.31 9.45
C VAL A 23 -17.31 -26.66 10.63
N THR A 24 -16.93 -25.44 11.01
CA THR A 24 -17.75 -24.57 11.86
C THR A 24 -18.14 -23.32 11.09
N ASN A 25 -19.35 -23.38 10.54
CA ASN A 25 -20.08 -22.24 10.04
C ASN A 25 -20.55 -21.41 11.25
N GLY A 26 -19.96 -20.23 11.44
CA GLY A 26 -20.25 -19.33 12.55
C GLY A 26 -20.27 -17.90 12.08
N GLY A 27 -21.41 -17.50 11.50
CA GLY A 27 -21.75 -16.09 11.28
C GLY A 27 -21.69 -15.33 12.59
N GLY A 28 -20.69 -14.47 12.73
CA GLY A 28 -20.47 -13.62 13.89
C GLY A 28 -19.84 -12.32 13.43
N GLY A 29 -20.59 -11.54 12.65
CA GLY A 29 -20.23 -10.19 12.26
C GLY A 29 -20.14 -9.28 13.48
N ARG A 30 -19.01 -9.35 14.19
CA ARG A 30 -18.60 -8.28 15.10
C ARG A 30 -18.06 -7.19 14.21
N LYS A 31 -18.85 -6.14 14.01
CA LYS A 31 -18.36 -4.84 13.52
C LYS A 31 -17.36 -4.31 14.53
N THR A 32 -16.11 -4.77 14.43
CA THR A 32 -14.98 -4.24 15.16
C THR A 32 -14.67 -2.88 14.55
N SER A 33 -14.95 -1.82 15.31
CA SER A 33 -14.63 -0.41 15.06
C SER A 33 -14.10 -0.07 13.66
N THR A 34 -14.93 0.64 12.90
CA THR A 34 -14.69 1.23 11.57
C THR A 34 -13.53 2.25 11.56
N GLY A 35 -12.32 1.81 11.92
CA GLY A 35 -11.09 2.59 11.90
C GLY A 35 -10.02 1.89 11.07
N LEU A 36 -9.03 2.64 10.58
CA LEU A 36 -7.93 2.09 9.75
C LEU A 36 -7.14 0.98 10.45
N VAL A 37 -7.11 1.02 11.79
CA VAL A 37 -6.29 0.18 12.65
C VAL A 37 -7.06 -0.11 13.94
N PRO A 38 -6.99 -1.32 14.53
CA PRO A 38 -7.60 -1.64 15.82
C PRO A 38 -7.09 -0.73 16.96
N SER A 39 -7.93 -0.46 17.97
CA SER A 39 -7.67 0.56 19.00
C SER A 39 -6.33 0.38 19.74
N LEU A 40 -5.97 -0.86 20.10
CA LEU A 40 -4.68 -1.14 20.75
C LEU A 40 -3.49 -0.78 19.86
N ASN A 41 -3.57 -1.08 18.57
CA ASN A 41 -2.51 -0.78 17.62
C ASN A 41 -2.43 0.72 17.35
N ARG A 42 -3.54 1.47 17.40
CA ARG A 42 -3.53 2.94 17.33
C ARG A 42 -2.73 3.55 18.48
N LEU A 43 -2.97 3.11 19.71
CA LEU A 43 -2.24 3.61 20.88
C LEU A 43 -0.73 3.35 20.76
N ARG A 44 -0.35 2.14 20.34
CA ARG A 44 1.06 1.78 20.10
C ARG A 44 1.72 2.69 19.07
N ILE A 45 1.05 2.92 17.94
CA ILE A 45 1.53 3.82 16.88
C ILE A 45 1.74 5.22 17.44
N GLN A 46 0.75 5.77 18.15
CA GLN A 46 0.83 7.12 18.71
C GLN A 46 1.96 7.25 19.74
N GLN A 47 2.17 6.25 20.59
CA GLN A 47 3.28 6.24 21.56
C GLN A 47 4.63 6.16 20.85
N CYS A 48 4.76 5.25 19.89
CA CYS A 48 5.96 5.06 19.08
C CYS A 48 6.33 6.34 18.30
N PHE A 49 5.34 7.02 17.73
CA PHE A 49 5.58 8.21 16.90
C PHE A 49 6.02 9.46 17.69
N LYS A 50 5.89 9.48 19.03
CA LYS A 50 6.38 10.61 19.85
C LYS A 50 7.89 10.86 19.70
N ALA A 51 8.66 9.82 19.34
CA ALA A 51 10.09 9.93 19.08
C ALA A 51 10.44 10.39 17.65
N ALA A 52 9.44 10.57 16.78
CA ALA A 52 9.65 10.89 15.38
C ALA A 52 10.25 12.29 15.19
N ARG A 53 11.19 12.39 14.26
CA ARG A 53 11.74 13.65 13.74
C ARG A 53 11.41 13.77 12.26
N PRO A 54 11.35 14.99 11.69
CA PRO A 54 11.12 15.19 10.25
C PRO A 54 12.08 14.40 9.34
N THR A 55 13.30 14.12 9.83
CA THR A 55 14.32 13.32 9.14
C THR A 55 13.91 11.87 8.87
N ILE A 56 12.82 11.36 9.49
CA ILE A 56 12.30 10.02 9.17
C ILE A 56 11.89 9.91 7.70
N GLY A 57 11.35 10.99 7.10
CA GLY A 57 10.99 10.99 5.69
C GLY A 57 12.19 10.77 4.77
N GLU A 58 13.32 11.41 5.08
CA GLU A 58 14.60 11.20 4.39
C GLU A 58 15.12 9.76 4.61
N ALA A 59 15.05 9.26 5.84
CA ALA A 59 15.47 7.90 6.17
C ALA A 59 14.69 6.83 5.38
N ILE A 60 13.39 7.05 5.16
CA ILE A 60 12.53 6.20 4.33
C ILE A 60 13.02 6.18 2.89
N LEU A 61 13.24 7.35 2.28
CA LEU A 61 13.74 7.47 0.92
C LEU A 61 15.11 6.79 0.75
N LYS A 62 16.02 7.04 1.69
CA LYS A 62 17.35 6.44 1.70
C LYS A 62 17.26 4.91 1.75
N ARG A 63 16.46 4.35 2.66
CA ARG A 63 16.25 2.89 2.75
C ARG A 63 15.64 2.31 1.47
N ALA A 64 14.57 2.91 0.95
CA ALA A 64 13.91 2.44 -0.26
C ALA A 64 14.87 2.39 -1.46
N THR A 65 15.75 3.39 -1.56
CA THR A 65 16.81 3.51 -2.57
C THR A 65 17.92 2.50 -2.39
N SER A 66 18.31 2.20 -1.16
CA SER A 66 19.35 1.19 -0.87
C SER A 66 18.89 -0.22 -1.24
N ASN A 67 17.61 -0.54 -1.03
CA ASN A 67 17.07 -1.89 -1.20
C ASN A 67 16.74 -2.26 -2.65
N ARG A 68 16.60 -1.28 -3.55
CA ARG A 68 16.12 -1.54 -4.91
C ARG A 68 16.90 -0.74 -5.97
N PRO A 69 17.70 -1.39 -6.84
CA PRO A 69 18.52 -0.70 -7.84
C PRO A 69 17.73 0.21 -8.78
N GLU A 70 16.55 -0.19 -9.23
CA GLU A 70 15.73 0.59 -10.16
C GLU A 70 15.18 1.86 -9.50
N MET A 71 14.82 1.77 -8.21
CA MET A 71 14.46 2.94 -7.41
C MET A 71 15.64 3.92 -7.35
N ARG A 72 16.86 3.40 -7.14
CA ARG A 72 18.07 4.23 -7.13
C ARG A 72 18.32 4.92 -8.45
N THR A 73 18.19 4.22 -9.56
CA THR A 73 18.30 4.81 -10.89
C THR A 73 17.27 5.92 -11.11
N PHE A 74 16.04 5.74 -10.63
CA PHE A 74 15.01 6.78 -10.67
C PHE A 74 15.38 7.99 -9.80
N MET A 75 15.75 7.75 -8.53
CA MET A 75 16.11 8.82 -7.58
C MET A 75 17.29 9.67 -8.07
N ASN A 76 18.28 9.05 -8.73
CA ASN A 76 19.42 9.77 -9.30
C ASN A 76 19.06 10.73 -10.45
N ARG A 77 17.83 10.67 -10.99
CA ARG A 77 17.35 11.60 -12.02
C ARG A 77 16.62 12.81 -11.43
N LEU A 78 16.35 12.79 -10.13
CA LEU A 78 15.68 13.87 -9.43
C LEU A 78 16.70 14.88 -8.91
N THR A 79 16.30 16.14 -8.79
CA THR A 79 17.11 17.16 -8.13
C THR A 79 17.08 16.95 -6.61
N GLU A 80 18.08 17.48 -5.92
CA GLU A 80 18.14 17.42 -4.45
C GLU A 80 16.89 18.04 -3.80
N GLN A 81 16.40 19.16 -4.33
CA GLN A 81 15.16 19.80 -3.88
C GLN A 81 13.93 18.91 -4.04
N GLN A 82 13.85 18.12 -5.12
CA GLN A 82 12.75 17.17 -5.32
C GLN A 82 12.82 16.04 -4.30
N ILE A 83 14.03 15.52 -4.03
CA ILE A 83 14.24 14.46 -3.04
C ILE A 83 13.90 14.98 -1.64
N GLU A 84 14.33 16.18 -1.28
CA GLU A 84 14.02 16.83 -0.01
C GLU A 84 12.50 17.02 0.15
N LEU A 85 11.82 17.50 -0.89
CA LEU A 85 10.37 17.66 -0.91
C LEU A 85 9.66 16.31 -0.72
N MET A 86 10.09 15.26 -1.40
CA MET A 86 9.55 13.91 -1.21
C MET A 86 9.72 13.45 0.26
N GLY A 87 10.87 13.72 0.87
CA GLY A 87 11.11 13.39 2.28
C GLY A 87 10.12 14.11 3.20
N LYS A 88 9.94 15.43 3.00
CA LYS A 88 8.94 16.24 3.74
C LYS A 88 7.52 15.71 3.55
N GLN A 89 7.17 15.31 2.33
CA GLN A 89 5.87 14.74 2.01
C GLN A 89 5.63 13.41 2.74
N PHE A 90 6.63 12.51 2.81
CA PHE A 90 6.50 11.27 3.57
C PHE A 90 6.36 11.50 5.08
N TYR A 91 7.14 12.42 5.64
CA TYR A 91 6.97 12.79 7.04
C TYR A 91 5.57 13.35 7.31
N THR A 92 5.11 14.28 6.47
CA THR A 92 3.78 14.91 6.60
C THR A 92 2.67 13.88 6.49
N LEU A 93 2.77 12.96 5.53
CA LEU A 93 1.82 11.87 5.36
C LEU A 93 1.69 11.03 6.63
N ILE A 94 2.81 10.60 7.20
CA ILE A 94 2.81 9.75 8.39
C ILE A 94 2.32 10.53 9.61
N ALA A 95 2.82 11.75 9.83
CA ALA A 95 2.40 12.62 10.93
C ALA A 95 0.89 12.90 10.90
N HIS A 96 0.38 13.33 9.75
CA HIS A 96 -1.05 13.56 9.54
C HIS A 96 -1.86 12.27 9.78
N SER A 97 -1.36 11.12 9.33
CA SER A 97 -2.05 9.84 9.53
C SER A 97 -2.13 9.41 10.98
N VAL A 98 -1.07 9.66 11.77
CA VAL A 98 -1.04 9.35 13.21
C VAL A 98 -1.94 10.29 13.99
N GLU A 99 -1.94 11.59 13.67
CA GLU A 99 -2.81 12.60 14.27
C GLU A 99 -4.30 12.35 13.97
N ASN A 100 -4.60 11.88 12.76
CA ASN A 100 -5.97 11.66 12.27
C ASN A 100 -6.37 10.18 12.25
N ILE A 101 -5.70 9.32 13.02
CA ILE A 101 -5.85 7.85 12.92
C ILE A 101 -7.27 7.32 13.21
N GLU A 102 -8.10 8.11 13.90
CA GLU A 102 -9.50 7.81 14.18
C GLU A 102 -10.48 8.39 13.14
N ARG A 103 -9.96 9.11 12.15
CA ARG A 103 -10.70 9.73 11.04
C ARG A 103 -10.19 9.15 9.72
N PRO A 104 -10.55 7.91 9.36
CA PRO A 104 -10.04 7.22 8.17
C PRO A 104 -10.16 8.06 6.91
N GLU A 105 -11.24 8.82 6.77
CA GLU A 105 -11.56 9.56 5.55
C GLU A 105 -10.56 10.69 5.30
N LEU A 106 -10.12 11.38 6.36
CA LEU A 106 -9.09 12.41 6.27
C LEU A 106 -7.73 11.81 5.89
N VAL A 107 -7.37 10.69 6.51
CA VAL A 107 -6.10 9.99 6.23
C VAL A 107 -6.07 9.51 4.79
N GLN A 108 -7.13 8.83 4.34
CA GLN A 108 -7.22 8.31 2.99
C GLN A 108 -7.26 9.44 1.94
N GLN A 109 -7.98 10.54 2.21
CA GLN A 109 -8.00 11.69 1.31
C GLN A 109 -6.60 12.30 1.18
N HIS A 110 -5.91 12.55 2.29
CA HIS A 110 -4.55 13.10 2.26
C HIS A 110 -3.57 12.18 1.52
N ALA A 111 -3.67 10.86 1.76
CA ALA A 111 -2.89 9.84 1.06
C ALA A 111 -3.19 9.80 -0.46
N ARG A 112 -4.46 9.90 -0.87
CA ARG A 112 -4.84 10.00 -2.28
C ARG A 112 -4.22 11.23 -2.94
N THR A 113 -4.35 12.41 -2.32
CA THR A 113 -3.76 13.66 -2.83
C THR A 113 -2.26 13.52 -3.05
N LEU A 114 -1.53 12.90 -2.11
CA LEU A 114 -0.11 12.60 -2.31
C LEU A 114 0.12 11.69 -3.52
N GLY A 115 -0.65 10.60 -3.64
CA GLY A 115 -0.57 9.71 -4.80
C GLY A 115 -0.74 10.42 -6.14
N GLU A 116 -1.66 11.38 -6.21
CA GLU A 116 -1.90 12.18 -7.40
C GLU A 116 -0.67 13.03 -7.80
N THR A 117 0.09 13.58 -6.84
CA THR A 117 1.30 14.36 -7.15
C THR A 117 2.37 13.49 -7.82
N TYR A 118 2.45 12.20 -7.44
CA TYR A 118 3.41 11.26 -8.01
C TYR A 118 3.08 10.84 -9.45
N ALA A 119 1.83 11.00 -9.90
CA ALA A 119 1.47 10.72 -11.29
C ALA A 119 2.25 11.60 -12.29
N ALA A 120 2.60 12.83 -11.91
CA ALA A 120 3.44 13.71 -12.73
C ALA A 120 4.86 13.15 -12.94
N LEU A 121 5.38 12.39 -11.98
CA LEU A 121 6.72 11.79 -12.03
C LEU A 121 6.79 10.58 -12.97
N CYS A 122 5.65 10.05 -13.44
CA CYS A 122 5.62 8.95 -14.41
C CYS A 122 6.43 9.28 -15.68
N ARG A 123 6.43 10.56 -16.09
CA ARG A 123 7.14 11.04 -17.29
C ARG A 123 8.67 11.00 -17.15
N VAL A 124 9.18 11.03 -15.93
CA VAL A 124 10.61 10.95 -15.61
C VAL A 124 11.03 9.57 -15.12
N GLY A 125 10.14 8.58 -15.22
CA GLY A 125 10.43 7.17 -14.95
C GLY A 125 9.96 6.65 -13.60
N PHE A 126 9.10 7.37 -12.88
CA PHE A 126 8.46 6.82 -11.67
C PHE A 126 7.55 5.64 -12.04
N ARG A 127 7.67 4.53 -11.31
CA ARG A 127 6.84 3.33 -11.47
C ARG A 127 5.98 3.11 -10.23
N PRO A 128 4.71 2.70 -10.37
CA PRO A 128 3.84 2.43 -9.22
C PRO A 128 4.38 1.33 -8.31
N ASP A 129 5.16 0.38 -8.83
CA ASP A 129 5.80 -0.68 -8.03
C ASP A 129 6.77 -0.13 -6.98
N TYR A 130 7.24 1.11 -7.12
CA TYR A 130 8.08 1.78 -6.13
C TYR A 130 7.32 2.09 -4.84
N PHE A 131 5.99 2.23 -4.89
CA PHE A 131 5.19 2.43 -3.68
C PHE A 131 5.30 1.27 -2.70
N THR A 132 5.42 0.03 -3.18
CA THR A 132 5.65 -1.13 -2.32
C THR A 132 6.96 -0.98 -1.55
N SER A 133 8.05 -0.65 -2.24
CA SER A 133 9.37 -0.47 -1.60
C SER A 133 9.40 0.73 -0.64
N LEU A 134 8.65 1.79 -0.94
CA LEU A 134 8.48 2.95 -0.05
C LEU A 134 7.65 2.59 1.19
N ALA A 135 6.60 1.76 1.05
CA ALA A 135 5.80 1.27 2.17
C ALA A 135 6.63 0.39 3.11
N ASP A 136 7.38 -0.57 2.55
CA ASP A 136 8.26 -1.45 3.33
C ASP A 136 9.33 -0.65 4.09
N ALA A 137 9.88 0.38 3.43
CA ALA A 137 10.84 1.28 4.05
C ALA A 137 10.21 2.12 5.17
N ALA A 138 9.00 2.64 4.96
CA ALA A 138 8.23 3.37 5.95
C ALA A 138 7.93 2.53 7.19
N ILE A 139 7.47 1.29 7.01
CA ILE A 139 7.24 0.35 8.12
C ILE A 139 8.55 0.14 8.89
N ALA A 140 9.65 -0.17 8.21
CA ALA A 140 10.92 -0.44 8.84
C ALA A 140 11.46 0.76 9.65
N GLU A 141 11.38 1.97 9.13
CA GLU A 141 11.83 3.17 9.86
C GLU A 141 10.88 3.53 11.02
N CYS A 142 9.56 3.38 10.84
CA CYS A 142 8.62 3.66 11.92
C CYS A 142 8.72 2.66 13.08
N VAL A 143 8.99 1.37 12.80
CA VAL A 143 9.22 0.36 13.85
C VAL A 143 10.45 0.70 14.72
N LYS A 144 11.49 1.33 14.15
CA LYS A 144 12.67 1.72 14.94
C LYS A 144 12.39 2.81 15.97
N LEU A 145 11.39 3.67 15.71
CA LEU A 145 11.04 4.76 16.63
C LEU A 145 10.61 4.25 18.02
N ASP A 146 10.10 3.02 18.08
CA ASP A 146 9.64 2.39 19.31
C ASP A 146 10.76 2.18 20.33
N GLY A 147 12.03 2.12 19.90
CA GLY A 147 13.17 2.01 20.80
C GLY A 147 13.17 0.75 21.69
N GLY A 148 12.37 -0.26 21.36
CA GLY A 148 12.21 -1.48 22.16
C GLY A 148 11.20 -1.37 23.30
N ALA A 149 10.35 -0.32 23.32
CA ALA A 149 9.29 -0.15 24.31
C ALA A 149 8.23 -1.27 24.24
N HIS A 150 7.95 -1.77 23.04
CA HIS A 150 7.00 -2.85 22.78
C HIS A 150 7.69 -4.06 22.12
N LYS A 151 6.98 -5.20 22.08
CA LYS A 151 7.45 -6.37 21.34
C LYS A 151 7.52 -6.03 19.85
N ARG A 152 8.67 -6.29 19.24
CA ARG A 152 8.93 -5.97 17.82
C ARG A 152 7.84 -6.44 16.85
N CYS A 153 7.30 -7.65 17.06
CA CYS A 153 6.23 -8.19 16.22
C CYS A 153 4.92 -7.40 16.33
N GLU A 154 4.60 -6.87 17.50
CA GLU A 154 3.40 -6.07 17.74
C GLU A 154 3.53 -4.68 17.13
N THR A 155 4.69 -4.04 17.30
CA THR A 155 5.02 -2.76 16.68
C THR A 155 5.01 -2.89 15.15
N LEU A 156 5.60 -3.96 14.61
CA LEU A 156 5.59 -4.27 13.19
C LEU A 156 4.16 -4.45 12.68
N LEU A 157 3.33 -5.25 13.36
CA LEU A 157 1.94 -5.46 12.97
C LEU A 157 1.15 -4.15 12.93
N ALA A 158 1.30 -3.30 13.96
CA ALA A 158 0.59 -2.03 14.04
C ALA A 158 0.96 -1.10 12.87
N TRP A 159 2.25 -0.91 12.61
CA TRP A 159 2.71 -0.07 11.49
C TRP A 159 2.34 -0.65 10.13
N SER A 160 2.43 -1.97 9.92
CA SER A 160 2.03 -2.61 8.67
C SER A 160 0.55 -2.37 8.35
N GLN A 161 -0.34 -2.41 9.35
CA GLN A 161 -1.75 -2.11 9.16
C GLN A 161 -1.98 -0.67 8.71
N LEU A 162 -1.39 0.30 9.42
CA LEU A 162 -1.56 1.73 9.08
C LEU A 162 -0.95 2.05 7.72
N ILE A 163 0.31 1.70 7.50
CA ILE A 163 1.04 2.01 6.28
C ILE A 163 0.41 1.28 5.08
N GLY A 164 -0.03 0.04 5.25
CA GLY A 164 -0.75 -0.70 4.20
C GLY A 164 -2.05 0.00 3.76
N ALA A 165 -2.83 0.52 4.72
CA ALA A 165 -4.04 1.27 4.41
C ALA A 165 -3.73 2.62 3.71
N ILE A 166 -2.72 3.35 4.21
CA ILE A 166 -2.26 4.60 3.60
C ILE A 166 -1.79 4.37 2.16
N PHE A 167 -0.89 3.41 1.93
CA PHE A 167 -0.30 3.18 0.60
C PHE A 167 -1.27 2.53 -0.39
N THR A 168 -2.36 1.92 0.08
CA THR A 168 -3.49 1.59 -0.79
C THR A 168 -4.14 2.86 -1.33
N SER A 169 -4.44 3.83 -0.46
CA SER A 169 -4.98 5.13 -0.88
C SER A 169 -4.02 5.94 -1.76
N VAL A 170 -2.70 5.90 -1.48
CA VAL A 170 -1.68 6.53 -2.33
C VAL A 170 -1.72 5.93 -3.75
N ARG A 171 -1.76 4.60 -3.87
CA ARG A 171 -1.84 3.94 -5.19
C ARG A 171 -3.14 4.29 -5.91
N ASP A 172 -4.26 4.36 -5.21
CA ASP A 172 -5.55 4.74 -5.79
C ASP A 172 -5.49 6.17 -6.37
N GLY A 173 -4.97 7.13 -5.61
CA GLY A 173 -4.77 8.51 -6.07
C GLY A 173 -3.87 8.59 -7.31
N TYR A 174 -2.73 7.88 -7.27
CA TYR A 174 -1.82 7.78 -8.41
C TYR A 174 -2.52 7.26 -9.67
N TYR A 175 -3.19 6.11 -9.57
CA TYR A 175 -3.84 5.49 -10.73
C TYR A 175 -5.01 6.32 -11.26
N ASN A 176 -5.79 6.94 -10.38
CA ASN A 176 -6.88 7.85 -10.78
C ASN A 176 -6.34 9.03 -11.58
N ARG A 177 -5.25 9.65 -11.12
CA ARG A 177 -4.63 10.77 -11.83
C ARG A 177 -4.00 10.35 -13.16
N VAL A 178 -3.33 9.20 -13.21
CA VAL A 178 -2.77 8.68 -14.48
C VAL A 178 -3.87 8.39 -15.50
N ARG A 179 -4.99 7.77 -15.08
CA ARG A 179 -6.15 7.53 -15.96
C ARG A 179 -6.76 8.83 -16.46
N TYR A 180 -6.92 9.82 -15.58
CA TYR A 180 -7.40 11.15 -15.96
C TYR A 180 -6.51 11.80 -17.02
N GLN A 181 -5.19 11.81 -16.80
CA GLN A 181 -4.22 12.38 -17.74
C GLN A 181 -4.32 11.73 -19.13
N ARG A 182 -4.43 10.39 -19.18
CA ARG A 182 -4.59 9.65 -20.45
C ARG A 182 -5.87 10.04 -21.18
N ARG A 183 -7.00 10.15 -20.47
CA ARG A 183 -8.29 10.55 -21.07
C ARG A 183 -8.26 11.99 -21.58
N SER A 184 -7.64 12.91 -20.83
CA SER A 184 -7.53 14.32 -21.23
C SER A 184 -6.60 14.55 -22.43
N SER A 185 -5.72 13.61 -22.75
CA SER A 185 -4.82 13.69 -23.92
C SER A 185 -5.40 13.15 -25.22
N LEU A 186 -6.62 12.59 -25.24
CA LEU A 186 -7.27 12.17 -26.49
C LEU A 186 -7.94 13.37 -27.19
N PRO A 187 -7.84 13.49 -28.53
CA PRO A 187 -8.62 14.46 -29.29
C PRO A 187 -10.12 14.26 -29.07
N GLN A 188 -10.87 15.34 -28.80
CA GLN A 188 -12.32 15.32 -28.53
C GLN A 188 -13.18 14.72 -29.67
N THR A 189 -12.62 14.53 -30.86
CA THR A 189 -13.36 14.09 -32.06
C THR A 189 -13.82 12.64 -32.05
N VAL A 190 -13.29 11.79 -31.15
CA VAL A 190 -13.64 10.35 -31.10
C VAL A 190 -14.71 10.01 -30.05
N VAL A 191 -14.96 10.89 -29.07
CA VAL A 191 -15.89 10.59 -27.96
C VAL A 191 -17.35 10.88 -28.33
N SER A 192 -17.62 11.81 -29.25
CA SER A 192 -18.99 12.15 -29.65
C SER A 192 -19.69 11.10 -30.54
N LYS A 193 -18.94 10.16 -31.13
CA LYS A 193 -19.54 9.15 -32.02
C LYS A 193 -20.29 8.02 -31.30
N GLN A 194 -20.08 7.80 -30.01
CA GLN A 194 -20.79 6.75 -29.27
C GLN A 194 -22.09 7.24 -28.61
N GLN A 195 -22.26 8.54 -28.40
CA GLN A 195 -23.49 9.08 -27.81
C GLN A 195 -24.60 9.34 -28.84
N SER A 196 -24.27 9.32 -30.14
CA SER A 196 -25.22 9.58 -31.24
C SER A 196 -25.96 8.33 -31.72
N THR A 197 -25.54 7.12 -31.33
CA THR A 197 -26.14 5.86 -31.79
C THR A 197 -27.30 5.34 -30.92
N GLU A 198 -27.49 5.84 -29.69
CA GLU A 198 -28.60 5.38 -28.83
C GLU A 198 -29.91 6.15 -29.00
N LEU A 199 -29.92 7.30 -29.70
CA LEU A 199 -31.13 8.09 -29.93
C LEU A 199 -31.91 7.70 -31.19
N SER A 200 -31.48 6.69 -31.94
CA SER A 200 -32.08 6.32 -33.24
C SER A 200 -33.06 5.13 -33.19
N MET A 201 -33.34 4.53 -32.02
CA MET A 201 -34.23 3.36 -31.91
C MET A 201 -35.60 3.67 -31.26
N ASN A 202 -36.17 4.85 -31.48
CA ASN A 202 -37.46 5.19 -30.86
C ASN A 202 -38.43 5.96 -31.77
N SER A 203 -38.50 5.59 -33.04
CA SER A 203 -39.53 6.10 -33.95
C SER A 203 -39.83 5.12 -35.08
N ASP A 204 -40.64 4.10 -34.79
CA ASP A 204 -41.75 3.71 -35.67
C ASP A 204 -42.47 2.49 -35.10
N HIS A 205 -43.64 2.69 -34.50
CA HIS A 205 -44.77 1.78 -34.64
C HIS A 205 -46.03 2.40 -34.03
N GLY A 206 -46.82 3.00 -34.91
CA GLY A 206 -48.20 3.33 -34.60
C GLY A 206 -48.82 4.06 -35.77
N THR A 207 -49.34 3.32 -36.76
CA THR A 207 -50.54 3.67 -37.54
C THR A 207 -50.95 2.50 -38.46
N TYR A 208 -52.26 2.21 -38.44
CA TYR A 208 -53.08 1.34 -39.30
C TYR A 208 -52.97 -0.18 -39.09
N ILE A 209 -54.09 -0.87 -38.83
CA ILE A 209 -55.06 -1.34 -39.84
C ILE A 209 -56.46 -1.51 -39.21
N GLN A 210 -57.44 -0.90 -39.90
CA GLN A 210 -58.84 -1.31 -40.20
C GLN A 210 -59.64 -2.22 -39.25
#